data_AF-A0A9N9ZPG8-F1
#
_entry.id   AF-A0A9N9ZPG8-F1
#
_cell.length_a   1.000
_cell.length_b   1.000
_cell.length_c   1.000
_cell.angle_alpha   90.00
_cell.angle_beta   90.00
_cell.angle_gamma   90.00
#
_symmetry.space_group_name_H-M   'P 1'
#
loop_
_entity.id
_entity.type
_entity.pdbx_description
1 polymer ?
#
loop_
_entity_poly.entity_id
_entity_poly.type
_entity_poly.pdbx_seq_one_letter_code
_entity_poly.pdbx_strand_id
1 'polypeptide(L)'
;MGLLKLPNEIFLMVLGLLDLEDQFNFSLSSRGFQFILHDEGICRLNLQKHASFSPEYKAAQTTHQYAKAWRQITKRKIAIQTANPFLVSIVAVADRFIYRNGALLYIAGQDHVRVLFLQGSVTTELALDPLRLLQSIESLDPTWGDYRLSPLHYSCGVVSLLAQDGTGAGRDYLITLEIDQMRSRAYPLATTHRIFIRNDESYLYYGVRSYPTSQNPGSWTLRQINLGSGIEEVGFLDLPSLVGEEIGSNTSFEIFDGYFYGVSSEQVFSAEPRTWNSFYYVFRFPIGKLTSPTPLPKSLSWRRNPNEGSTDDRWASLGLSQDEKTGGIFIYETRKEWNPNAAFSQRNCYRKEIEFPLEDSTGIEQLEDPPEDELDSPVYFETRPPGSVHNGYGQWRELPISKLAL
;
A
#
# COMPACT_ATOMS: atom_id res chain seq x y z
N MET A 1 1.83 -16.39 -45.69
CA MET A 1 1.01 -17.21 -44.77
C MET A 1 0.56 -16.31 -43.63
N GLY A 2 -0.69 -16.39 -43.18
CA GLY A 2 -1.21 -15.54 -42.10
C GLY A 2 -1.31 -16.32 -40.79
N LEU A 3 -1.08 -15.65 -39.65
CA LEU A 3 -1.22 -16.20 -38.29
C LEU A 3 -2.58 -16.89 -38.06
N LEU A 4 -3.65 -16.43 -38.71
CA LEU A 4 -4.99 -17.04 -38.67
C LEU A 4 -5.09 -18.44 -39.31
N LYS A 5 -4.06 -18.89 -40.03
CA LYS A 5 -4.00 -20.24 -40.64
C LYS A 5 -3.25 -21.24 -39.76
N LEU A 6 -2.70 -20.81 -38.63
CA LEU A 6 -2.06 -21.70 -37.68
C LEU A 6 -3.11 -22.51 -36.91
N PRO A 7 -2.79 -23.75 -36.50
CA PRO A 7 -3.56 -24.45 -35.48
C PRO A 7 -3.69 -23.60 -34.22
N ASN A 8 -4.85 -23.70 -33.56
CA ASN A 8 -5.18 -22.89 -32.39
C ASN A 8 -4.14 -23.06 -31.27
N GLU A 9 -3.57 -24.25 -31.12
CA GLU A 9 -2.56 -24.56 -30.12
C GLU A 9 -1.27 -23.77 -30.36
N ILE A 10 -0.80 -23.72 -31.61
CA ILE A 10 0.40 -22.97 -31.98
C ILE A 10 0.16 -21.47 -31.80
N PHE A 11 -1.03 -21.01 -32.20
CA PHE A 11 -1.42 -19.63 -32.02
C PHE A 11 -1.44 -19.21 -30.55
N LEU A 12 -2.03 -20.02 -29.66
CA LEU A 12 -2.07 -19.75 -28.22
C LEU A 12 -0.68 -19.81 -27.58
N MET A 13 0.22 -20.68 -28.06
CA MET A 13 1.63 -20.68 -27.62
C MET A 13 2.33 -19.36 -27.96
N VAL A 14 2.13 -18.84 -29.18
CA VAL A 14 2.69 -17.54 -29.60
C VAL A 14 2.10 -16.40 -28.75
N LEU A 15 0.77 -16.40 -28.57
CA LEU A 15 0.09 -15.40 -27.74
C LEU A 15 0.63 -15.41 -26.31
N GLY A 16 0.89 -16.58 -25.75
CA GLY A 16 1.45 -16.74 -24.41
C GLY A 16 2.87 -16.20 -24.24
N LEU A 17 3.61 -15.86 -25.29
CA LEU A 17 4.92 -15.22 -25.18
C LEU A 17 4.84 -13.71 -25.00
N LEU A 18 3.69 -13.12 -25.28
CA LEU A 18 3.42 -11.68 -25.17
C LEU A 18 2.94 -11.34 -23.75
N ASP A 19 3.12 -10.09 -23.32
CA ASP A 19 2.53 -9.61 -22.07
C ASP A 19 1.05 -9.21 -22.25
N LEU A 20 0.37 -8.82 -21.17
CA LEU A 20 -1.07 -8.50 -21.23
C LEU A 20 -1.41 -7.29 -22.10
N GLU A 21 -0.46 -6.37 -22.30
CA GLU A 21 -0.66 -5.15 -23.08
C GLU A 21 -0.44 -5.43 -24.57
N ASP A 22 0.63 -6.15 -24.91
CA ASP A 22 0.93 -6.60 -26.25
C ASP A 22 -0.13 -7.55 -26.79
N GLN A 23 -0.60 -8.51 -25.97
CA GLN A 23 -1.71 -9.38 -26.36
C GLN A 23 -3.00 -8.59 -26.63
N PHE A 24 -3.27 -7.58 -25.82
CA PHE A 24 -4.43 -6.71 -26.01
C PHE A 24 -4.30 -5.88 -27.31
N ASN A 25 -3.16 -5.25 -27.54
CA ASN A 25 -2.90 -4.50 -28.77
C ASN A 25 -2.94 -5.42 -30.01
N PHE A 26 -2.38 -6.62 -29.91
CA PHE A 26 -2.42 -7.63 -30.95
C PHE A 26 -3.86 -8.04 -31.30
N SER A 27 -4.71 -8.24 -30.31
CA SER A 27 -6.12 -8.59 -30.52
C SER A 27 -6.92 -7.48 -31.23
N LEU A 28 -6.48 -6.22 -31.11
CA LEU A 28 -7.08 -5.07 -31.79
C LEU A 28 -6.54 -4.84 -33.21
N SER A 29 -5.44 -5.49 -33.58
CA SER A 29 -4.81 -5.32 -34.90
C SER A 29 -5.64 -5.85 -36.08
N SER A 30 -6.54 -6.80 -35.83
CA SER A 30 -7.41 -7.40 -36.86
C SER A 30 -8.71 -7.92 -36.26
N ARG A 31 -9.81 -7.83 -37.04
CA ARG A 31 -11.11 -8.42 -36.67
C ARG A 31 -11.01 -9.91 -36.35
N GLY A 32 -10.12 -10.63 -37.04
CA GLY A 32 -9.91 -12.06 -36.83
C GLY A 32 -9.30 -12.42 -35.47
N PHE A 33 -8.71 -11.47 -34.76
CA PHE A 33 -8.11 -11.69 -33.43
C PHE A 33 -8.96 -11.14 -32.28
N GLN A 34 -10.07 -10.46 -32.56
CA GLN A 34 -10.90 -9.87 -31.52
C GLN A 34 -11.48 -10.90 -30.55
N PHE A 35 -11.68 -12.16 -30.99
CA PHE A 35 -12.19 -13.23 -30.12
C PHE A 35 -11.33 -13.43 -28.86
N ILE A 36 -10.02 -13.12 -28.93
CA ILE A 36 -9.08 -13.23 -27.81
C ILE A 36 -9.54 -12.38 -26.61
N LEU A 37 -10.10 -11.19 -26.85
CA LEU A 37 -10.56 -10.28 -25.79
C LEU A 37 -11.87 -10.69 -25.12
N HIS A 38 -12.55 -11.69 -25.68
CA HIS A 38 -13.90 -12.06 -25.32
C HIS A 38 -14.00 -13.51 -24.85
N ASP A 39 -13.05 -14.37 -25.24
CA ASP A 39 -13.02 -15.77 -24.83
C ASP A 39 -12.55 -15.90 -23.38
N GLU A 40 -13.45 -16.32 -22.50
CA GLU A 40 -13.19 -16.45 -21.07
C GLU A 40 -12.09 -17.47 -20.75
N GLY A 41 -11.92 -18.52 -21.57
CA GLY A 41 -10.90 -19.54 -21.37
C GLY A 41 -9.49 -18.99 -21.62
N ILE A 42 -9.32 -18.30 -22.74
CA ILE A 42 -8.07 -17.61 -23.11
C ILE A 42 -7.75 -16.53 -22.08
N CYS A 43 -8.73 -15.67 -21.76
CA CYS A 43 -8.57 -14.60 -20.79
C CYS A 43 -8.16 -15.13 -19.41
N ARG A 44 -8.77 -16.24 -18.95
CA ARG A 44 -8.42 -16.88 -17.68
C ARG A 44 -6.97 -17.34 -17.65
N LEU A 45 -6.51 -18.04 -18.70
CA LEU A 45 -5.12 -18.53 -18.78
C LEU A 45 -4.12 -17.38 -18.80
N ASN A 46 -4.42 -16.30 -19.53
CA ASN A 46 -3.58 -15.12 -19.60
C ASN A 46 -3.49 -14.40 -18.24
N LEU A 47 -4.63 -14.20 -17.57
CA LEU A 47 -4.65 -13.60 -16.24
C LEU A 47 -3.92 -14.47 -15.22
N GLN A 48 -4.09 -15.79 -15.26
CA GLN A 48 -3.35 -16.71 -14.41
C GLN A 48 -1.84 -16.59 -14.55
N LYS A 49 -1.35 -16.36 -15.78
CA LYS A 49 0.07 -16.27 -16.07
C LYS A 49 0.69 -14.91 -15.75
N HIS A 50 -0.08 -13.83 -15.91
CA HIS A 50 0.47 -12.47 -15.90
C HIS A 50 -0.11 -11.54 -14.82
N ALA A 51 -1.16 -11.94 -14.12
CA ALA A 51 -1.87 -11.09 -13.16
C ALA A 51 -2.62 -11.91 -12.07
N SER A 52 -2.07 -13.05 -11.66
CA SER A 52 -2.70 -13.99 -10.70
C SER A 52 -2.96 -13.39 -9.31
N PHE A 53 -2.27 -12.31 -8.94
CA PHE A 53 -2.44 -11.61 -7.68
C PHE A 53 -3.22 -10.30 -7.82
N SER A 54 -3.59 -9.92 -9.05
CA SER A 54 -4.39 -8.71 -9.28
C SER A 54 -5.77 -8.80 -8.62
N PRO A 55 -6.31 -7.67 -8.11
CA PRO A 55 -7.65 -7.65 -7.53
C PRO A 55 -8.73 -7.99 -8.56
N GLU A 56 -8.54 -7.61 -9.83
CA GLU A 56 -9.46 -7.95 -10.91
C GLU A 56 -9.50 -9.46 -11.19
N TYR A 57 -8.35 -10.16 -11.16
CA TYR A 57 -8.33 -11.60 -11.33
C TYR A 57 -8.97 -12.32 -10.13
N LYS A 58 -8.66 -11.90 -8.90
CA LYS A 58 -9.31 -12.43 -7.68
C LYS A 58 -10.83 -12.29 -7.76
N ALA A 59 -11.35 -11.13 -8.17
CA ALA A 59 -12.79 -10.92 -8.39
C ALA A 59 -13.36 -11.77 -9.56
N ALA A 60 -12.59 -11.98 -10.62
CA ALA A 60 -12.98 -12.81 -11.75
C ALA A 60 -13.06 -14.30 -11.40
N GLN A 61 -12.31 -14.78 -10.40
CA GLN A 61 -12.42 -16.16 -9.93
C GLN A 61 -13.81 -16.46 -9.36
N THR A 62 -14.42 -15.49 -8.68
CA THR A 62 -15.79 -15.61 -8.14
C THR A 62 -16.86 -15.32 -9.19
N THR A 63 -16.65 -14.31 -10.03
CA THR A 63 -17.67 -13.83 -10.99
C THR A 63 -17.64 -14.53 -12.35
N HIS A 64 -16.56 -15.27 -12.65
CA HIS A 64 -16.25 -15.85 -13.95
C HIS A 64 -16.19 -14.85 -15.13
N GLN A 65 -15.91 -13.57 -14.84
CA GLN A 65 -15.80 -12.49 -15.85
C GLN A 65 -14.33 -12.16 -16.16
N TYR A 66 -13.55 -13.15 -16.62
CA TYR A 66 -12.12 -13.00 -16.92
C TYR A 66 -11.87 -12.04 -18.09
N ALA A 67 -12.70 -12.07 -19.13
CA ALA A 67 -12.59 -11.16 -20.27
C ALA A 67 -12.78 -9.70 -19.85
N LYS A 68 -13.68 -9.43 -18.90
CA LYS A 68 -13.86 -8.09 -18.33
C LYS A 68 -12.65 -7.69 -17.48
N ALA A 69 -12.20 -8.57 -16.59
CA ALA A 69 -11.05 -8.32 -15.71
C ALA A 69 -9.78 -8.00 -16.50
N TRP A 70 -9.46 -8.78 -17.54
CA TRP A 70 -8.29 -8.49 -18.39
C TRP A 70 -8.38 -7.12 -19.05
N ARG A 71 -9.53 -6.79 -19.65
CA ARG A 71 -9.74 -5.47 -20.26
C ARG A 71 -9.61 -4.34 -19.24
N GLN A 72 -10.05 -4.53 -17.99
CA GLN A 72 -9.90 -3.56 -16.92
C GLN A 72 -8.43 -3.35 -16.54
N ILE A 73 -7.68 -4.42 -16.31
CA ILE A 73 -6.24 -4.34 -15.99
C ILE A 73 -5.49 -3.62 -17.10
N THR A 74 -5.66 -4.06 -18.35
CA THR A 74 -4.92 -3.48 -19.47
C THR A 74 -5.28 -2.01 -19.70
N LYS A 75 -6.57 -1.66 -19.65
CA LYS A 75 -6.98 -0.24 -19.73
C LYS A 75 -6.39 0.57 -18.59
N ARG A 76 -6.45 0.09 -17.34
CA ARG A 76 -5.84 0.78 -16.19
C ARG A 76 -4.35 1.05 -16.43
N LYS A 77 -3.60 0.03 -16.86
CA LYS A 77 -2.16 0.18 -17.13
C LYS A 77 -1.87 1.17 -18.25
N ILE A 78 -2.56 1.06 -19.38
CA ILE A 78 -2.42 2.00 -20.51
C ILE A 78 -2.74 3.43 -20.04
N ALA A 79 -3.86 3.66 -19.35
CA ALA A 79 -4.26 4.99 -18.89
C ALA A 79 -3.21 5.63 -17.98
N ILE A 80 -2.60 4.85 -17.08
CA ILE A 80 -1.53 5.30 -16.18
C ILE A 80 -0.25 5.60 -16.98
N GLN A 81 0.19 4.66 -17.83
CA GLN A 81 1.41 4.80 -18.63
C GLN A 81 1.35 5.99 -19.58
N THR A 82 0.20 6.24 -20.21
CA THR A 82 0.02 7.34 -21.16
C THR A 82 -0.43 8.63 -20.48
N ALA A 83 -0.62 8.64 -19.16
CA ALA A 83 -1.22 9.74 -18.40
C ALA A 83 -2.51 10.29 -19.04
N ASN A 84 -3.30 9.40 -19.66
CA ASN A 84 -4.49 9.75 -20.43
C ASN A 84 -5.67 8.90 -19.96
N PRO A 85 -6.43 9.37 -18.95
CA PRO A 85 -7.57 8.62 -18.43
C PRO A 85 -8.68 8.52 -19.48
N PHE A 86 -9.37 7.38 -19.51
CA PHE A 86 -10.52 7.18 -20.42
C PHE A 86 -11.73 8.04 -20.08
N LEU A 87 -11.85 8.47 -18.82
CA LEU A 87 -12.91 9.32 -18.32
C LEU A 87 -12.38 10.16 -17.15
N VAL A 88 -12.74 11.44 -17.13
CA VAL A 88 -12.56 12.33 -15.98
C VAL A 88 -13.94 12.88 -15.63
N SER A 89 -14.30 12.79 -14.34
CA SER A 89 -15.56 13.32 -13.82
C SER A 89 -15.39 13.75 -12.38
N ILE A 90 -16.19 14.73 -11.97
CA ILE A 90 -16.33 15.13 -10.56
C ILE A 90 -17.36 14.20 -9.93
N VAL A 91 -16.92 13.38 -8.98
CA VAL A 91 -17.78 12.39 -8.30
C VAL A 91 -18.36 12.92 -6.98
N ALA A 92 -17.68 13.88 -6.34
CA ALA A 92 -18.10 14.46 -5.07
C ALA A 92 -17.44 15.83 -4.85
N VAL A 93 -18.08 16.66 -4.03
CA VAL A 93 -17.47 17.84 -3.40
C VAL A 93 -17.42 17.53 -1.90
N ALA A 94 -16.22 17.45 -1.35
CA ALA A 94 -15.99 16.94 0.00
C ALA A 94 -14.93 17.77 0.72
N ASP A 95 -15.10 17.94 2.02
CA ASP A 95 -14.11 18.61 2.87
C ASP A 95 -12.94 17.68 3.20
N ARG A 96 -13.24 16.37 3.35
CA ARG A 96 -12.26 15.32 3.67
C ARG A 96 -12.61 14.08 2.88
N PHE A 97 -11.60 13.42 2.32
CA PHE A 97 -11.80 12.17 1.60
C PHE A 97 -10.57 11.29 1.70
N ILE A 98 -10.78 10.00 1.51
CA ILE A 98 -9.75 9.02 1.21
C ILE A 98 -10.25 8.12 0.08
N TYR A 99 -9.33 7.68 -0.77
CA TYR A 99 -9.59 6.63 -1.75
C TYR A 99 -8.72 5.43 -1.42
N ARG A 100 -9.34 4.32 -1.02
CA ARG A 100 -8.66 3.08 -0.65
C ARG A 100 -9.49 1.87 -1.06
N ASN A 101 -8.80 0.82 -1.52
CA ASN A 101 -9.40 -0.48 -1.86
C ASN A 101 -10.67 -0.39 -2.73
N GLY A 102 -10.63 0.49 -3.76
CA GLY A 102 -11.73 0.65 -4.71
C GLY A 102 -12.96 1.40 -4.18
N ALA A 103 -12.88 2.02 -2.99
CA ALA A 103 -13.93 2.88 -2.46
C ALA A 103 -13.40 4.30 -2.17
N LEU A 104 -14.22 5.29 -2.51
CA LEU A 104 -14.04 6.67 -2.10
C LEU A 104 -14.91 6.91 -0.86
N LEU A 105 -14.24 7.08 0.28
CA LEU A 105 -14.88 7.45 1.54
C LEU A 105 -14.69 8.94 1.75
N TYR A 106 -15.77 9.69 1.91
CA TYR A 106 -15.69 11.14 2.01
C TYR A 106 -16.77 11.73 2.90
N ILE A 107 -16.53 12.96 3.34
CA ILE A 107 -17.44 13.74 4.19
C ILE A 107 -17.95 14.92 3.39
N ALA A 108 -19.28 15.06 3.33
CA ALA A 108 -19.96 16.13 2.60
C ALA A 108 -20.87 16.96 3.53
N GLY A 109 -20.78 18.29 3.43
CA GLY A 109 -21.67 19.21 4.15
C GLY A 109 -21.51 19.11 5.68
N GLN A 110 -22.63 18.96 6.40
CA GLN A 110 -22.66 18.82 7.87
C GLN A 110 -22.26 17.41 8.31
N ASP A 111 -21.03 17.02 7.98
CA ASP A 111 -20.40 15.74 8.36
C ASP A 111 -21.03 14.46 7.80
N HIS A 112 -21.89 14.53 6.77
CA HIS A 112 -22.48 13.32 6.18
C HIS A 112 -21.39 12.42 5.59
N VAL A 113 -21.25 11.22 6.16
CA VAL A 113 -20.29 10.23 5.72
C VAL A 113 -20.86 9.51 4.51
N ARG A 114 -20.09 9.45 3.41
CA ARG A 114 -20.47 8.79 2.19
C ARG A 114 -19.40 7.80 1.75
N VAL A 115 -19.85 6.62 1.32
CA VAL A 115 -19.00 5.57 0.75
C VAL A 115 -19.45 5.33 -0.68
N LEU A 116 -18.63 5.74 -1.64
CA LEU A 116 -18.84 5.49 -3.05
C LEU A 116 -17.97 4.33 -3.50
N PHE A 117 -18.59 3.22 -3.88
CA PHE A 117 -17.88 2.06 -4.43
C PHE A 117 -17.56 2.30 -5.90
N LEU A 118 -16.27 2.38 -6.22
CA LEU A 118 -15.77 2.61 -7.58
C LEU A 118 -15.40 1.31 -8.29
N GLN A 119 -15.39 0.19 -7.57
CA GLN A 119 -15.17 -1.13 -8.13
C GLN A 119 -16.51 -1.74 -8.59
N GLY A 120 -16.70 -1.89 -9.90
CA GLY A 120 -17.93 -2.44 -10.49
C GLY A 120 -18.77 -1.39 -11.22
N SER A 121 -20.10 -1.49 -11.14
CA SER A 121 -20.97 -0.40 -11.57
C SER A 121 -20.95 0.69 -10.50
N VAL A 122 -20.48 1.90 -10.85
CA VAL A 122 -20.41 3.08 -9.95
C VAL A 122 -21.82 3.62 -9.69
N THR A 123 -22.68 2.78 -9.13
CA THR A 123 -24.12 3.03 -8.97
C THR A 123 -24.57 2.97 -7.53
N THR A 124 -23.71 2.51 -6.62
CA THR A 124 -24.04 2.36 -5.20
C THR A 124 -23.19 3.31 -4.38
N GLU A 125 -23.85 4.32 -3.83
CA GLU A 125 -23.33 5.19 -2.79
C GLU A 125 -24.08 4.89 -1.50
N LEU A 126 -23.34 4.60 -0.44
CA LEU A 126 -23.88 4.48 0.91
C LEU A 126 -23.78 5.85 1.58
N ALA A 127 -24.94 6.44 1.92
CA ALA A 127 -25.01 7.67 2.71
C ALA A 127 -25.34 7.32 4.16
N LEU A 128 -24.46 7.74 5.07
CA LEU A 128 -24.59 7.50 6.51
C LEU A 128 -24.89 8.81 7.21
N ASP A 129 -25.92 8.78 8.06
CA ASP A 129 -26.23 9.86 8.99
C ASP A 129 -25.31 9.73 10.21
N PRO A 130 -24.39 10.68 10.44
CA PRO A 130 -23.46 10.64 11.56
C PRO A 130 -24.14 10.51 12.91
N LEU A 131 -25.26 11.22 13.12
CA LEU A 131 -25.96 11.22 14.39
C LEU A 131 -26.53 9.84 14.69
N ARG A 132 -27.15 9.21 13.68
CA ARG A 132 -27.67 7.84 13.82
C ARG A 132 -26.57 6.82 14.03
N LEU A 133 -25.43 6.99 13.34
CA LEU A 133 -24.26 6.13 13.51
C LEU A 133 -23.77 6.19 14.96
N LEU A 134 -23.56 7.39 15.49
CA LEU A 134 -23.07 7.58 16.86
C LEU A 134 -24.08 7.10 17.92
N GLN A 135 -25.36 7.41 17.75
CA GLN A 135 -26.43 6.96 18.66
C GLN A 135 -26.58 5.44 18.71
N SER A 136 -26.16 4.72 17.67
CA SER A 136 -26.19 3.25 17.64
C SER A 136 -25.05 2.59 18.41
N ILE A 137 -24.07 3.36 18.89
CA ILE A 137 -22.91 2.84 19.61
C ILE A 137 -23.14 3.00 21.13
N GLU A 138 -23.39 1.89 21.81
CA GLU A 138 -23.66 1.89 23.26
C GLU A 138 -22.46 2.34 24.11
N SER A 139 -21.23 2.12 23.64
CA SER A 139 -20.00 2.48 24.37
C SER A 139 -19.64 3.97 24.28
N LEU A 140 -20.37 4.74 23.47
CA LEU A 140 -20.13 6.16 23.30
C LEU A 140 -20.66 6.95 24.51
N ASP A 141 -19.93 7.99 24.91
CA ASP A 141 -20.40 8.88 25.97
C ASP A 141 -21.67 9.64 25.49
N PRO A 142 -22.82 9.50 26.19
CA PRO A 142 -24.07 10.17 25.81
C PRO A 142 -23.99 11.70 25.81
N THR A 143 -22.98 12.28 26.48
CA THR A 143 -22.74 13.72 26.55
C THR A 143 -21.90 14.26 25.39
N TRP A 144 -21.41 13.39 24.51
CA TRP A 144 -20.58 13.76 23.38
C TRP A 144 -21.43 14.29 22.23
N GLY A 145 -21.54 15.62 22.15
CA GLY A 145 -22.42 16.32 21.20
C GLY A 145 -21.71 17.12 20.11
N ASP A 146 -20.49 17.59 20.36
CA ASP A 146 -19.69 18.35 19.38
C ASP A 146 -18.49 17.53 18.94
N TYR A 147 -18.50 17.10 17.69
CA TYR A 147 -17.50 16.18 17.15
C TYR A 147 -17.16 16.53 15.71
N ARG A 148 -15.95 16.13 15.31
CA ARG A 148 -15.45 16.23 13.94
C ARG A 148 -15.13 14.83 13.45
N LEU A 149 -15.82 14.38 12.40
CA LEU A 149 -15.51 13.12 11.74
C LEU A 149 -14.41 13.31 10.70
N SER A 150 -13.51 12.33 10.57
CA SER A 150 -12.52 12.27 9.50
C SER A 150 -12.38 10.84 9.00
N PRO A 151 -12.41 10.61 7.67
CA PRO A 151 -12.25 9.27 7.12
C PRO A 151 -10.81 8.78 7.29
N LEU A 152 -10.62 7.54 7.76
CA LEU A 152 -9.28 6.97 7.99
C LEU A 152 -8.96 5.79 7.06
N HIS A 153 -9.88 4.84 6.89
CA HIS A 153 -9.63 3.65 6.06
C HIS A 153 -10.92 2.98 5.57
N TYR A 154 -10.80 2.24 4.46
CA TYR A 154 -11.80 1.30 4.00
C TYR A 154 -11.10 0.02 3.49
N SER A 155 -11.50 -1.14 4.01
CA SER A 155 -11.06 -2.45 3.52
C SER A 155 -12.02 -3.54 3.99
N CYS A 156 -12.19 -4.59 3.18
CA CYS A 156 -12.99 -5.77 3.53
C CYS A 156 -14.40 -5.44 4.08
N GLY A 157 -15.08 -4.45 3.51
CA GLY A 157 -16.41 -4.03 3.95
C GLY A 157 -16.45 -3.24 5.27
N VAL A 158 -15.30 -2.91 5.85
CA VAL A 158 -15.17 -2.13 7.09
C VAL A 158 -14.75 -0.70 6.78
N VAL A 159 -15.56 0.26 7.22
CA VAL A 159 -15.24 1.68 7.23
C VAL A 159 -14.64 2.04 8.58
N SER A 160 -13.55 2.79 8.57
CA SER A 160 -12.94 3.33 9.77
C SER A 160 -12.89 4.86 9.73
N LEU A 161 -13.39 5.48 10.79
CA LEU A 161 -13.50 6.93 10.96
C LEU A 161 -12.79 7.34 12.24
N LEU A 162 -12.13 8.49 12.19
CA LEU A 162 -11.71 9.21 13.37
C LEU A 162 -12.82 10.17 13.78
N ALA A 163 -13.20 10.14 15.05
CA ALA A 163 -14.17 11.07 15.59
C ALA A 163 -13.49 11.82 16.73
N GLN A 164 -13.27 13.12 16.50
CA GLN A 164 -12.52 13.98 17.40
C GLN A 164 -13.46 14.90 18.15
N ASP A 165 -13.18 15.14 19.41
CA ASP A 165 -13.94 16.07 20.24
C ASP A 165 -13.71 17.53 19.79
N GLY A 166 -14.79 18.20 19.41
CA GLY A 166 -14.76 19.61 19.00
C GLY A 166 -14.42 20.56 20.14
N THR A 167 -14.67 20.15 21.39
CA THR A 167 -14.43 20.96 22.59
C THR A 167 -13.00 20.89 23.11
N GLY A 168 -12.20 19.94 22.60
CA GLY A 168 -10.82 19.72 23.03
C GLY A 168 -10.68 19.06 24.41
N ALA A 169 -11.73 18.42 24.94
CA ALA A 169 -11.67 17.70 26.21
C ALA A 169 -10.94 16.34 26.12
N GLY A 170 -10.37 16.01 24.96
CA GLY A 170 -9.53 14.83 24.75
C GLY A 170 -10.32 13.52 24.60
N ARG A 171 -11.60 13.60 24.19
CA ARG A 171 -12.46 12.44 23.95
C ARG A 171 -12.48 12.06 22.47
N ASP A 172 -11.36 11.52 22.00
CA ASP A 172 -11.25 11.07 20.61
C ASP A 172 -11.55 9.56 20.53
N TYR A 173 -12.27 9.16 19.48
CA TYR A 173 -12.67 7.78 19.25
C TYR A 173 -12.32 7.32 17.84
N LEU A 174 -11.88 6.06 17.74
CA LEU A 174 -11.89 5.31 16.50
C LEU A 174 -13.26 4.66 16.35
N ILE A 175 -13.97 5.00 15.28
CA ILE A 175 -15.25 4.38 14.94
C ILE A 175 -15.01 3.39 13.80
N THR A 176 -15.50 2.17 13.96
CA THR A 176 -15.55 1.18 12.88
C THR A 176 -17.01 0.89 12.53
N LEU A 177 -17.28 0.67 11.24
CA LEU A 177 -18.58 0.28 10.73
C LEU A 177 -18.41 -0.86 9.72
N GLU A 178 -18.95 -2.02 10.07
CA GLU A 178 -19.11 -3.14 9.14
C GLU A 178 -20.36 -2.90 8.29
N ILE A 179 -20.18 -2.61 6.99
CA ILE A 179 -21.26 -2.19 6.10
C ILE A 179 -22.33 -3.27 5.95
N ASP A 180 -21.92 -4.53 5.76
CA ASP A 180 -22.86 -5.63 5.48
C ASP A 180 -23.77 -5.94 6.68
N GLN A 181 -23.26 -5.76 7.90
CA GLN A 181 -24.00 -6.00 9.14
C GLN A 181 -24.61 -4.73 9.73
N MET A 182 -24.28 -3.56 9.17
CA MET A 182 -24.58 -2.24 9.74
C MET A 182 -24.23 -2.14 11.23
N ARG A 183 -23.11 -2.77 11.60
CA ARG A 183 -22.64 -2.84 12.99
C ARG A 183 -21.53 -1.83 13.21
N SER A 184 -21.74 -0.90 14.13
CA SER A 184 -20.75 0.10 14.51
C SER A 184 -20.20 -0.12 15.90
N ARG A 185 -18.92 0.24 16.09
CA ARG A 185 -18.24 0.21 17.39
C ARG A 185 -17.38 1.46 17.53
N ALA A 186 -17.16 1.90 18.76
CA ALA A 186 -16.23 2.98 19.07
C ALA A 186 -15.18 2.49 20.07
N TYR A 187 -13.94 2.92 19.82
CA TYR A 187 -12.78 2.60 20.64
C TYR A 187 -12.14 3.91 21.10
N PRO A 188 -12.01 4.15 22.41
CA PRO A 188 -11.39 5.37 22.92
C PRO A 188 -9.92 5.43 22.53
N LEU A 189 -9.47 6.61 22.08
CA LEU A 189 -8.09 6.85 21.68
C LEU A 189 -7.40 7.73 22.71
N ALA A 190 -6.24 7.28 23.19
CA ALA A 190 -5.38 8.10 24.04
C ALA A 190 -4.70 9.26 23.28
N THR A 191 -4.48 9.07 21.97
CA THR A 191 -3.89 10.06 21.08
C THR A 191 -4.33 9.77 19.65
N THR A 192 -4.42 10.82 18.85
CA THR A 192 -4.71 10.74 17.40
C THR A 192 -3.50 11.16 16.56
N HIS A 193 -2.36 11.41 17.21
CA HIS A 193 -1.14 11.85 16.55
C HIS A 193 -0.63 10.80 15.57
N ARG A 194 -0.62 11.17 14.28
CA ARG A 194 -0.20 10.33 13.15
C ARG A 194 -0.90 8.96 13.12
N ILE A 195 -2.20 8.91 13.43
CA ILE A 195 -2.97 7.66 13.41
C ILE A 195 -3.04 7.05 12.00
N PHE A 196 -2.94 5.72 11.91
CA PHE A 196 -3.30 4.95 10.71
C PHE A 196 -4.08 3.70 11.05
N ILE A 197 -4.71 3.12 10.03
CA ILE A 197 -5.50 1.89 10.14
C ILE A 197 -5.20 0.97 8.98
N ARG A 198 -5.08 -0.33 9.25
CA ARG A 198 -5.07 -1.41 8.27
C ARG A 198 -5.90 -2.57 8.79
N ASN A 199 -6.67 -3.19 7.92
CA ASN A 199 -7.51 -4.31 8.31
C ASN A 199 -7.68 -5.31 7.16
N ASP A 200 -7.85 -6.57 7.56
CA ASP A 200 -8.40 -7.62 6.72
C ASP A 200 -9.86 -7.88 7.14
N GLU A 201 -10.38 -9.08 6.82
CA GLU A 201 -11.74 -9.50 7.16
C GLU A 201 -11.91 -9.85 8.65
N SER A 202 -10.83 -10.16 9.37
CA SER A 202 -10.87 -10.72 10.73
C SER A 202 -10.32 -9.78 11.79
N TYR A 203 -9.30 -8.99 11.46
CA TYR A 203 -8.53 -8.17 12.36
C TYR A 203 -8.36 -6.75 11.81
N LEU A 204 -8.45 -5.78 12.72
CA LEU A 204 -8.10 -4.40 12.47
C LEU A 204 -6.90 -4.03 13.32
N TYR A 205 -5.92 -3.41 12.67
CA TYR A 205 -4.75 -2.82 13.28
C TYR A 205 -4.84 -1.32 13.16
N TYR A 206 -4.63 -0.63 14.27
CA TYR A 206 -4.39 0.80 14.23
C TYR A 206 -3.08 1.11 14.95
N GLY A 207 -2.35 2.07 14.40
CA GLY A 207 -1.11 2.56 14.99
C GLY A 207 -1.20 4.03 15.27
N VAL A 208 -0.61 4.44 16.39
CA VAL A 208 -0.47 5.83 16.79
C VAL A 208 0.98 6.11 17.13
N ARG A 209 1.43 7.35 16.93
CA ARG A 209 2.78 7.77 17.31
C ARG A 209 2.71 8.58 18.59
N SER A 210 3.58 8.28 19.55
CA SER A 210 3.74 9.13 20.73
C SER A 210 4.32 10.48 20.32
N TYR A 211 3.91 11.57 20.98
CA TYR A 211 4.56 12.86 20.77
C TYR A 211 6.06 12.77 21.11
N PRO A 212 6.94 13.35 20.30
CA PRO A 212 8.35 13.42 20.62
C PRO A 212 8.54 14.24 21.90
N THR A 213 9.38 13.74 22.79
CA THR A 213 9.81 14.42 24.02
C THR A 213 11.33 14.57 23.99
N SER A 214 11.90 15.34 24.91
CA SER A 214 13.35 15.50 25.01
C SER A 214 14.11 14.18 25.28
N GLN A 215 13.41 13.14 25.78
CA GLN A 215 13.98 11.85 26.13
C GLN A 215 13.55 10.71 25.20
N ASN A 216 12.49 10.90 24.41
CA ASN A 216 11.98 9.89 23.48
C ASN A 216 11.69 10.57 22.12
N PRO A 217 12.38 10.21 21.03
CA PRO A 217 12.16 10.78 19.70
C PRO A 217 10.76 10.47 19.12
N GLY A 218 9.96 9.67 19.83
CA GLY A 218 8.64 9.23 19.43
C GLY A 218 8.69 7.78 18.97
N SER A 219 7.78 6.95 19.49
CA SER A 219 7.64 5.56 19.12
C SER A 219 6.26 5.30 18.53
N TRP A 220 6.20 4.33 17.61
CA TRP A 220 4.93 3.80 17.13
C TRP A 220 4.41 2.74 18.10
N THR A 221 3.14 2.83 18.44
CA THR A 221 2.42 1.80 19.18
C THR A 221 1.31 1.27 18.29
N LEU A 222 1.34 -0.03 18.01
CA LEU A 222 0.30 -0.77 17.31
C LEU A 222 -0.68 -1.37 18.30
N ARG A 223 -1.96 -1.37 17.95
CA ARG A 223 -3.02 -2.08 18.67
C ARG A 223 -3.80 -2.96 17.71
N GLN A 224 -4.29 -4.09 18.23
CA GLN A 224 -5.04 -5.08 17.46
C GLN A 224 -6.46 -5.23 18.01
N ILE A 225 -7.44 -5.21 17.10
CA ILE A 225 -8.85 -5.43 17.37
C ILE A 225 -9.30 -6.67 16.59
N ASN A 226 -10.03 -7.58 17.24
CA ASN A 226 -10.69 -8.69 16.56
C ASN A 226 -12.10 -8.25 16.12
N LEU A 227 -12.34 -8.24 14.82
CA LEU A 227 -13.62 -7.80 14.26
C LEU A 227 -14.75 -8.80 14.57
N GLY A 228 -14.45 -10.09 14.61
CA GLY A 228 -15.43 -11.17 14.81
C GLY A 228 -15.90 -11.34 16.26
N SER A 229 -14.99 -11.32 17.25
CA SER A 229 -15.34 -11.62 18.66
C SER A 229 -15.92 -10.43 19.43
N GLY A 230 -15.74 -9.20 18.92
CA GLY A 230 -16.15 -7.99 19.64
C GLY A 230 -15.29 -7.67 20.86
N ILE A 231 -14.15 -8.34 21.04
CA ILE A 231 -13.16 -7.99 22.07
C ILE A 231 -12.39 -6.76 21.58
N GLU A 232 -12.43 -5.70 22.38
CA GLU A 232 -12.06 -4.35 21.97
C GLU A 232 -10.55 -4.13 21.77
N GLU A 233 -9.71 -4.90 22.46
CA GLU A 233 -8.25 -4.87 22.26
C GLU A 233 -7.64 -6.22 22.64
N VAL A 234 -7.02 -6.90 21.68
CA VAL A 234 -6.39 -8.21 21.88
C VAL A 234 -4.94 -8.07 22.34
N GLY A 235 -4.30 -6.94 22.03
CA GLY A 235 -2.94 -6.63 22.44
C GLY A 235 -2.42 -5.31 21.88
N PHE A 236 -1.25 -4.91 22.37
CA PHE A 236 -0.47 -3.78 21.87
C PHE A 236 0.99 -4.18 21.62
N LEU A 237 1.67 -3.47 20.71
CA LEU A 237 3.07 -3.67 20.38
C LEU A 237 3.74 -2.33 20.13
N ASP A 238 4.79 -2.06 20.91
CA ASP A 238 5.64 -0.91 20.68
C ASP A 238 6.72 -1.24 19.65
N LEU A 239 6.96 -0.30 18.74
CA LEU A 239 7.93 -0.40 17.65
C LEU A 239 9.01 0.68 17.84
N PRO A 240 9.89 0.56 18.85
CA PRO A 240 10.91 1.57 19.15
C PRO A 240 11.95 1.73 18.04
N SER A 241 12.18 0.67 17.25
CA SER A 241 13.12 0.68 16.14
C SER A 241 12.58 1.34 14.87
N LEU A 242 11.27 1.64 14.81
CA LEU A 242 10.63 2.29 13.67
C LEU A 242 10.63 3.81 13.87
N VAL A 243 11.57 4.50 13.23
CA VAL A 243 11.84 5.93 13.49
C VAL A 243 10.93 6.86 12.70
N GLY A 244 10.67 6.56 11.43
CA GLY A 244 9.99 7.51 10.55
C GLY A 244 8.62 7.94 11.09
N GLU A 245 8.32 9.24 10.95
CA GLU A 245 7.16 9.88 11.56
C GLU A 245 5.93 9.94 10.63
N GLU A 246 6.16 10.07 9.33
CA GLU A 246 5.14 10.46 8.36
C GLU A 246 4.78 9.31 7.41
N ILE A 247 3.56 8.80 7.62
CA ILE A 247 2.99 7.72 6.81
C ILE A 247 2.87 8.17 5.36
N GLY A 248 3.37 7.34 4.44
CA GLY A 248 3.42 7.61 3.01
C GLY A 248 4.62 8.44 2.56
N SER A 249 5.40 9.00 3.49
CA SER A 249 6.62 9.78 3.20
C SER A 249 7.88 8.99 3.58
N ASN A 250 8.07 8.72 4.87
CA ASN A 250 9.24 8.01 5.41
C ASN A 250 8.86 6.73 6.17
N THR A 251 7.57 6.44 6.33
CA THR A 251 7.06 5.19 6.92
C THR A 251 5.84 4.69 6.17
N SER A 252 5.65 3.38 6.08
CA SER A 252 4.45 2.78 5.48
C SER A 252 4.11 1.45 6.18
N PHE A 253 2.81 1.16 6.26
CA PHE A 253 2.28 -0.07 6.85
C PHE A 253 1.25 -0.67 5.91
N GLU A 254 1.31 -1.97 5.68
CA GLU A 254 0.35 -2.67 4.84
C GLU A 254 0.17 -4.12 5.30
N ILE A 255 -0.93 -4.74 4.87
CA ILE A 255 -1.24 -6.13 5.13
C ILE A 255 -1.24 -6.88 3.80
N PHE A 256 -0.43 -7.94 3.71
CA PHE A 256 -0.37 -8.81 2.54
C PHE A 256 -0.26 -10.28 2.97
N ASP A 257 -0.99 -11.16 2.29
CA ASP A 257 -0.90 -12.62 2.42
C ASP A 257 -0.85 -13.15 3.87
N GLY A 258 -1.66 -12.58 4.77
CA GLY A 258 -1.74 -13.04 6.16
C GLY A 258 -0.65 -12.48 7.08
N TYR A 259 0.17 -11.53 6.62
CA TYR A 259 1.18 -10.85 7.41
C TYR A 259 0.96 -9.33 7.42
N PHE A 260 1.24 -8.73 8.57
CA PHE A 260 1.36 -7.28 8.70
C PHE A 260 2.81 -6.87 8.42
N TYR A 261 3.00 -5.84 7.60
CA TYR A 261 4.30 -5.30 7.23
C TYR A 261 4.41 -3.84 7.64
N GLY A 262 5.61 -3.45 8.08
CA GLY A 262 5.98 -2.05 8.24
C GLY A 262 7.34 -1.78 7.63
N VAL A 263 7.50 -0.58 7.06
CA VAL A 263 8.77 -0.10 6.51
C VAL A 263 9.02 1.34 6.94
N SER A 264 10.27 1.65 7.27
CA SER A 264 10.79 3.01 7.46
C SER A 264 12.03 3.21 6.60
N SER A 265 12.13 4.39 5.99
CA SER A 265 13.33 4.84 5.31
C SER A 265 14.34 5.51 6.26
N GLU A 266 13.90 5.83 7.48
CA GLU A 266 14.73 6.35 8.56
C GLU A 266 15.15 5.24 9.53
N GLN A 267 16.33 5.42 10.14
CA GLN A 267 16.91 4.49 11.11
C GLN A 267 17.19 5.21 12.43
N VAL A 268 17.30 4.42 13.50
CA VAL A 268 17.80 4.91 14.78
C VAL A 268 19.24 5.37 14.56
N PHE A 269 19.52 6.63 14.84
CA PHE A 269 20.86 7.19 14.73
C PHE A 269 21.81 6.43 15.65
N SER A 270 22.73 5.64 15.08
CA SER A 270 23.88 5.13 15.83
C SER A 270 24.93 6.23 15.89
N ALA A 271 25.42 6.54 17.09
CA ALA A 271 26.46 7.55 17.32
C ALA A 271 27.84 7.15 16.75
N GLU A 272 27.92 5.99 16.10
CA GLU A 272 29.13 5.51 15.46
C GLU A 272 29.39 6.26 14.14
N PRO A 273 30.53 6.97 14.00
CA PRO A 273 30.82 7.85 12.87
C PRO A 273 30.96 7.19 11.49
N ARG A 274 30.49 5.95 11.29
CA ARG A 274 30.92 5.08 10.17
C ARG A 274 29.84 4.32 9.41
N THR A 275 28.56 4.45 9.73
CA THR A 275 27.50 3.85 8.91
C THR A 275 27.26 4.69 7.64
N TRP A 276 28.11 4.51 6.62
CA TRP A 276 27.97 5.22 5.36
C TRP A 276 26.69 4.76 4.63
N ASN A 277 26.33 3.49 4.55
CA ASN A 277 25.13 3.09 3.79
C ASN A 277 23.81 3.31 4.53
N SER A 278 22.78 3.77 3.79
CA SER A 278 21.40 3.82 4.27
C SER A 278 20.69 2.52 3.92
N PHE A 279 19.89 2.01 4.85
CA PHE A 279 19.05 0.81 4.71
C PHE A 279 17.60 1.14 5.08
N TYR A 280 16.66 0.35 4.58
CA TYR A 280 15.31 0.35 5.10
C TYR A 280 15.27 -0.42 6.42
N TYR A 281 14.46 0.05 7.38
CA TYR A 281 13.99 -0.80 8.46
C TYR A 281 12.67 -1.42 8.01
N VAL A 282 12.66 -2.73 7.78
CA VAL A 282 11.48 -3.48 7.35
C VAL A 282 11.19 -4.55 8.39
N PHE A 283 9.93 -4.77 8.74
CA PHE A 283 9.55 -5.86 9.62
C PHE A 283 8.23 -6.49 9.20
N ARG A 284 7.98 -7.70 9.68
CA ARG A 284 6.67 -8.36 9.56
C ARG A 284 6.28 -9.15 10.81
N PHE A 285 5.00 -9.44 10.96
CA PHE A 285 4.49 -10.46 11.87
C PHE A 285 3.17 -11.06 11.34
N PRO A 286 2.81 -12.30 11.69
CA PRO A 286 1.56 -12.92 11.25
C PRO A 286 0.33 -12.18 11.80
N ILE A 287 -0.70 -12.02 10.97
CA ILE A 287 -1.99 -11.45 11.41
C ILE A 287 -2.59 -12.32 12.52
N GLY A 288 -3.32 -11.68 13.43
CA GLY A 288 -3.91 -12.28 14.61
C GLY A 288 -2.94 -12.47 15.78
N LYS A 289 -1.62 -12.38 15.53
CA LYS A 289 -0.57 -12.56 16.53
C LYS A 289 0.28 -11.30 16.64
N LEU A 290 -0.07 -10.42 17.58
CA LEU A 290 0.72 -9.25 17.89
C LEU A 290 1.94 -9.64 18.74
N THR A 291 2.94 -10.25 18.10
CA THR A 291 4.19 -10.72 18.71
C THR A 291 5.34 -9.76 18.40
N SER A 292 6.53 -10.04 18.95
CA SER A 292 7.76 -9.36 18.54
C SER A 292 7.92 -9.44 17.01
N PRO A 293 8.12 -8.29 16.33
CA PRO A 293 8.21 -8.26 14.89
C PRO A 293 9.51 -8.92 14.42
N THR A 294 9.46 -9.62 13.30
CA THR A 294 10.66 -10.17 12.64
C THR A 294 11.22 -9.11 11.69
N PRO A 295 12.38 -8.50 12.00
CA PRO A 295 13.00 -7.52 11.11
C PRO A 295 13.63 -8.22 9.90
N LEU A 296 13.71 -7.50 8.79
CA LEU A 296 14.47 -7.92 7.61
C LEU A 296 15.97 -7.63 7.85
N PRO A 297 16.89 -8.58 7.56
CA PRO A 297 18.33 -8.36 7.67
C PRO A 297 18.82 -7.16 6.86
N LYS A 298 19.86 -6.45 7.35
CA LYS A 298 20.43 -5.25 6.68
C LYS A 298 20.93 -5.60 5.27
N SER A 299 21.56 -6.76 5.12
CA SER A 299 22.01 -7.30 3.83
C SER A 299 20.90 -7.31 2.76
N LEU A 300 19.65 -7.57 3.17
CA LEU A 300 18.48 -7.58 2.29
C LEU A 300 17.73 -6.25 2.25
N SER A 301 18.03 -5.29 3.12
CA SER A 301 17.31 -4.03 3.23
C SER A 301 18.07 -2.79 2.74
N TRP A 302 19.23 -2.94 2.09
CA TRP A 302 19.99 -1.82 1.49
C TRP A 302 19.11 -0.84 0.70
N ARG A 303 19.25 0.45 0.99
CA ARG A 303 18.43 1.54 0.41
C ARG A 303 19.25 2.41 -0.52
N ARG A 304 20.41 2.90 -0.07
CA ARG A 304 21.16 3.96 -0.76
C ARG A 304 22.59 4.14 -0.24
N ASN A 305 23.50 4.59 -1.11
CA ASN A 305 24.80 5.13 -0.72
C ASN A 305 24.77 6.68 -0.60
N PRO A 306 25.39 7.32 0.41
CA PRO A 306 25.41 8.78 0.55
C PRO A 306 26.08 9.53 -0.59
N ASN A 307 27.00 8.87 -1.29
CA ASN A 307 27.70 9.48 -2.42
C ASN A 307 26.77 9.70 -3.62
N GLU A 308 25.55 9.17 -3.59
CA GLU A 308 24.50 9.45 -4.58
C GLU A 308 23.94 10.89 -4.47
N GLY A 309 24.39 11.71 -3.50
CA GLY A 309 24.04 13.13 -3.35
C GLY A 309 23.01 13.41 -2.26
N SER A 310 22.49 14.64 -2.19
CA SER A 310 21.44 14.99 -1.21
C SER A 310 20.04 14.70 -1.73
N THR A 311 19.13 14.34 -0.83
CA THR A 311 17.69 14.18 -1.09
C THR A 311 16.91 15.37 -0.53
N ASP A 312 15.80 15.73 -1.17
CA ASP A 312 14.80 16.63 -0.61
C ASP A 312 13.64 15.79 -0.06
N ASP A 313 13.68 15.53 1.24
CA ASP A 313 12.75 14.61 1.91
C ASP A 313 11.30 15.12 1.94
N ARG A 314 11.09 16.43 1.72
CA ARG A 314 9.73 17.02 1.58
C ARG A 314 8.96 16.49 0.36
N TRP A 315 9.68 15.89 -0.59
CA TRP A 315 9.13 15.30 -1.81
C TRP A 315 9.33 13.79 -1.86
N ALA A 316 9.66 13.19 -0.72
CA ALA A 316 9.76 11.74 -0.57
C ALA A 316 8.37 11.11 -0.50
N SER A 317 8.25 9.91 -1.06
CA SER A 317 7.09 9.05 -0.78
C SER A 317 7.56 7.63 -0.61
N LEU A 318 7.03 6.93 0.39
CA LEU A 318 7.35 5.55 0.69
C LEU A 318 6.06 4.73 0.78
N GLY A 319 6.04 3.58 0.12
CA GLY A 319 4.90 2.68 0.13
C GLY A 319 5.31 1.22 -0.03
N LEU A 320 4.40 0.33 0.34
CA LEU A 320 4.50 -1.10 0.07
C LEU A 320 3.42 -1.49 -0.97
N SER A 321 3.75 -2.40 -1.87
CA SER A 321 2.78 -2.96 -2.81
C SER A 321 3.13 -4.40 -3.16
N GLN A 322 2.10 -5.19 -3.41
CA GLN A 322 2.23 -6.54 -3.95
C GLN A 322 2.31 -6.48 -5.49
N ASP A 323 3.21 -7.25 -6.08
CA ASP A 323 3.29 -7.44 -7.53
C ASP A 323 2.12 -8.29 -8.03
N GLU A 324 1.38 -7.79 -9.01
CA GLU A 324 0.17 -8.46 -9.51
C GLU A 324 0.46 -9.80 -10.20
N LYS A 325 1.69 -10.04 -10.67
CA LYS A 325 2.08 -11.25 -11.39
C LYS A 325 2.72 -12.28 -10.46
N THR A 326 3.68 -11.87 -9.63
CA THR A 326 4.46 -12.79 -8.80
C THR A 326 3.91 -12.92 -7.38
N GLY A 327 3.15 -11.93 -6.90
CA GLY A 327 2.74 -11.84 -5.50
C GLY A 327 3.86 -11.35 -4.57
N GLY A 328 5.06 -11.08 -5.12
CA GLY A 328 6.18 -10.54 -4.35
C GLY A 328 5.86 -9.16 -3.77
N ILE A 329 6.39 -8.88 -2.58
CA ILE A 329 6.16 -7.60 -1.89
C ILE A 329 7.30 -6.66 -2.23
N PHE A 330 6.97 -5.43 -2.59
CA PHE A 330 7.94 -4.43 -3.01
C PHE A 330 7.81 -3.14 -2.20
N ILE A 331 8.95 -2.57 -1.84
CA ILE A 331 9.09 -1.18 -1.41
C ILE A 331 9.14 -0.32 -2.66
N TYR A 332 8.29 0.71 -2.68
CA TYR A 332 8.36 1.80 -3.63
C TYR A 332 8.76 3.06 -2.90
N GLU A 333 9.87 3.65 -3.33
CA GLU A 333 10.31 4.93 -2.80
C GLU A 333 10.52 5.91 -3.93
N THR A 334 9.86 7.06 -3.85
CA THR A 334 10.13 8.18 -4.75
C THR A 334 10.90 9.24 -4.01
N ARG A 335 11.96 9.77 -4.62
CA ARG A 335 12.81 10.81 -4.03
C ARG A 335 13.05 11.91 -5.05
N LYS A 336 13.24 13.14 -4.56
CA LYS A 336 13.82 14.22 -5.34
C LYS A 336 15.29 14.33 -4.99
N GLU A 337 16.14 14.11 -5.98
CA GLU A 337 17.59 13.97 -5.81
C GLU A 337 18.31 15.07 -6.56
N TRP A 338 19.36 15.62 -5.94
CA TRP A 338 20.28 16.53 -6.63
C TRP A 338 21.28 15.74 -7.44
N ASN A 339 21.30 15.93 -8.76
CA ASN A 339 22.32 15.30 -9.60
C ASN A 339 23.57 16.20 -9.66
N PRO A 340 24.69 15.81 -9.03
CA PRO A 340 25.89 16.63 -8.99
C PRO A 340 26.50 16.85 -10.39
N ASN A 341 26.30 15.92 -11.32
CA ASN A 341 26.86 15.99 -12.68
C ASN A 341 26.03 16.87 -13.62
N ALA A 342 24.76 17.10 -13.31
CA ALA A 342 23.83 17.77 -14.21
C ALA A 342 23.29 19.11 -13.68
N ALA A 343 23.63 19.47 -12.43
CA ALA A 343 23.22 20.72 -11.76
C ALA A 343 21.70 20.99 -11.76
N PHE A 344 20.89 19.93 -11.84
CA PHE A 344 19.43 19.98 -11.68
C PHE A 344 18.95 18.88 -10.74
N SER A 345 17.75 19.09 -10.18
CA SER A 345 17.06 18.07 -9.39
C SER A 345 16.20 17.18 -10.27
N GLN A 346 16.22 15.87 -10.03
CA GLN A 346 15.36 14.91 -10.70
C GLN A 346 14.51 14.16 -9.67
N ARG A 347 13.30 13.75 -10.07
CA ARG A 347 12.47 12.84 -9.29
C ARG A 347 12.66 11.41 -9.80
N ASN A 348 13.12 10.52 -8.95
CA ASN A 348 13.34 9.11 -9.27
C ASN A 348 12.43 8.25 -8.40
N CYS A 349 11.84 7.21 -9.02
CA CYS A 349 11.08 6.18 -8.33
C CYS A 349 11.89 4.88 -8.36
N TYR A 350 12.12 4.35 -7.18
CA TYR A 350 12.87 3.15 -6.96
C TYR A 350 11.97 2.04 -6.45
N ARG A 351 12.29 0.82 -6.88
CA ARG A 351 11.58 -0.40 -6.50
C ARG A 351 12.58 -1.38 -5.90
N LYS A 352 12.21 -2.01 -4.78
CA LYS A 352 13.01 -3.05 -4.13
C LYS A 352 12.12 -4.18 -3.63
N GLU A 353 12.46 -5.41 -3.98
CA GLU A 353 11.76 -6.61 -3.50
C GLU A 353 12.10 -6.89 -2.03
N ILE A 354 11.11 -7.35 -1.28
CA ILE A 354 11.25 -7.81 0.09
C ILE A 354 11.06 -9.32 0.11
N GLU A 355 12.14 -10.03 0.39
CA GLU A 355 12.13 -11.47 0.60
C GLU A 355 12.57 -11.76 2.03
N PHE A 356 11.65 -12.28 2.82
CA PHE A 356 12.00 -12.77 4.15
C PHE A 356 12.49 -14.22 4.05
N PRO A 357 13.59 -14.58 4.74
CA PRO A 357 14.03 -15.97 4.84
C PRO A 357 12.90 -16.87 5.37
N LEU A 358 12.78 -18.08 4.80
CA LEU A 358 11.81 -19.09 5.26
C LEU A 358 12.22 -19.60 6.66
N GLU A 359 11.23 -19.76 7.54
CA GLU A 359 11.46 -20.21 8.93
C GLU A 359 11.86 -21.70 9.04
N ASP A 360 11.67 -22.49 7.96
CA ASP A 360 11.77 -23.98 7.98
C ASP A 360 13.04 -24.60 7.37
N SER A 361 14.06 -23.81 7.03
CA SER A 361 15.33 -24.38 6.57
C SER A 361 16.28 -24.63 7.74
N THR A 362 16.13 -25.77 8.41
CA THR A 362 17.09 -26.33 9.39
C THR A 362 18.41 -26.78 8.73
N GLY A 363 19.06 -25.86 8.02
CA GLY A 363 20.31 -26.10 7.30
C GLY A 363 20.81 -24.91 6.48
N ILE A 364 20.12 -23.77 6.49
CA ILE A 364 20.69 -22.52 5.98
C ILE A 364 21.41 -21.90 7.17
N GLU A 365 22.74 -21.74 7.05
CA GLU A 365 23.50 -20.78 7.85
C GLU A 365 22.61 -19.55 7.96
N GLN A 366 22.18 -19.22 9.18
CA GLN A 366 21.45 -17.99 9.40
C GLN A 366 22.21 -16.94 8.60
N LEU A 367 21.54 -16.24 7.67
CA LEU A 367 22.03 -14.98 7.13
C LEU A 367 22.02 -14.00 8.31
N GLU A 368 22.82 -14.31 9.34
CA GLU A 368 23.33 -13.37 10.29
C GLU A 368 23.99 -12.34 9.40
N ASP A 369 23.55 -11.09 9.55
CA ASP A 369 24.30 -9.99 9.00
C ASP A 369 25.75 -10.22 9.44
N PRO A 370 26.73 -10.17 8.51
CA PRO A 370 28.12 -10.34 8.89
C PRO A 370 28.43 -9.36 10.04
N PRO A 371 29.47 -9.63 10.86
CA PRO A 371 29.83 -8.76 11.97
C PRO A 371 29.78 -7.29 11.51
N GLU A 372 29.27 -6.36 12.33
CA GLU A 372 29.07 -4.96 11.87
C GLU A 372 30.35 -4.40 11.20
N ASP A 373 31.53 -4.82 11.66
CA ASP A 373 32.85 -4.53 11.08
C ASP A 373 33.09 -5.01 9.62
N GLU A 374 32.45 -6.09 9.16
CA GLU A 374 32.55 -6.64 7.79
C GLU A 374 31.56 -5.98 6.82
N LEU A 375 30.33 -5.72 7.29
CA LEU A 375 29.39 -4.80 6.61
C LEU A 375 29.98 -3.38 6.52
N ASP A 376 30.86 -3.05 7.47
CA ASP A 376 31.61 -1.82 7.55
C ASP A 376 33.01 -1.86 6.90
N SER A 377 33.25 -2.79 5.96
CA SER A 377 34.52 -2.89 5.24
C SER A 377 34.53 -2.07 3.92
N PRO A 378 35.65 -1.39 3.56
CA PRO A 378 35.84 -0.68 2.28
C PRO A 378 35.38 -1.45 1.04
N VAL A 379 35.52 -2.77 1.07
CA VAL A 379 35.19 -3.67 -0.04
C VAL A 379 33.67 -3.87 -0.18
N TYR A 380 32.94 -3.95 0.93
CA TYR A 380 31.46 -4.00 0.94
C TYR A 380 30.83 -2.62 0.67
N PHE A 381 31.60 -1.55 0.86
CA PHE A 381 31.17 -0.16 0.66
C PHE A 381 31.28 0.35 -0.78
N GLU A 382 32.23 -0.17 -1.56
CA GLU A 382 32.37 0.19 -2.99
C GLU A 382 31.47 -0.65 -3.91
N THR A 383 30.99 -1.79 -3.43
CA THR A 383 30.17 -2.72 -4.23
C THR A 383 28.76 -2.82 -3.67
N ARG A 384 27.77 -2.55 -4.54
CA ARG A 384 26.36 -2.89 -4.32
C ARG A 384 26.30 -4.35 -3.82
N PRO A 385 25.67 -4.66 -2.67
CA PRO A 385 25.59 -6.04 -2.18
C PRO A 385 25.08 -6.95 -3.31
N PRO A 386 25.77 -8.06 -3.62
CA PRO A 386 25.37 -8.93 -4.73
C PRO A 386 23.91 -9.38 -4.54
N GLY A 387 23.06 -9.13 -5.52
CA GLY A 387 21.62 -9.41 -5.47
C GLY A 387 20.72 -8.23 -5.07
N SER A 388 21.25 -7.11 -4.57
CA SER A 388 20.46 -5.94 -4.15
C SER A 388 20.01 -5.07 -5.33
N VAL A 389 19.05 -5.53 -6.12
CA VAL A 389 18.57 -4.80 -7.30
C VAL A 389 17.61 -3.65 -6.91
N HIS A 390 18.15 -2.51 -6.48
CA HIS A 390 17.47 -1.21 -6.48
C HIS A 390 17.54 -0.53 -7.85
N ASN A 391 16.57 -0.80 -8.74
CA ASN A 391 16.54 -0.17 -10.07
C ASN A 391 15.72 1.11 -10.01
N GLY A 392 16.34 2.25 -10.32
CA GLY A 392 15.61 3.46 -10.68
C GLY A 392 15.05 3.30 -12.09
N TYR A 393 13.75 3.54 -12.29
CA TYR A 393 13.15 3.62 -13.63
C TYR A 393 13.53 4.96 -14.29
N GLY A 394 14.82 5.15 -14.56
CA GLY A 394 15.38 6.36 -15.15
C GLY A 394 15.42 6.30 -16.67
N GLN A 395 14.26 6.43 -17.32
CA GLN A 395 14.17 6.91 -18.72
C GLN A 395 12.75 7.34 -19.11
N TRP A 396 12.15 8.24 -18.32
CA TRP A 396 11.03 9.03 -18.81
C TRP A 396 11.58 10.33 -19.39
N ARG A 397 11.58 10.45 -20.72
CA ARG A 397 11.80 11.75 -21.37
C ARG A 397 10.72 12.70 -20.91
N GLU A 398 11.16 13.89 -20.53
CA GLU A 398 10.40 15.01 -19.99
C GLU A 398 9.04 15.19 -20.67
N LEU A 399 7.98 15.15 -19.86
CA LEU A 399 6.77 15.94 -20.12
C LEU A 399 6.70 17.01 -19.03
N PRO A 400 6.52 18.30 -19.38
CA PRO A 400 6.55 19.39 -18.42
C PRO A 400 5.37 19.26 -17.45
N ILE A 401 5.69 18.96 -16.19
CA ILE A 401 4.73 18.97 -15.08
C ILE A 401 4.49 20.44 -14.69
N SER A 402 3.71 21.14 -15.51
CA SER A 402 3.12 22.43 -15.17
C SER A 402 1.61 22.34 -15.40
N LYS A 403 0.93 21.58 -14.52
CA LYS A 403 -0.49 21.66 -14.13
C LYS A 403 -0.95 20.33 -13.52
N LEU A 404 -0.56 20.09 -12.27
CA LEU A 404 -1.24 19.14 -11.39
C LEU A 404 -1.40 19.82 -10.03
N ALA A 405 -2.25 20.85 -10.03
CA ALA A 405 -2.95 21.31 -8.85
C ALA A 405 -4.43 21.09 -9.17
N LEU A 406 -4.99 20.00 -8.63
CA LEU A 406 -6.39 19.79 -8.30
C LEU A 406 -6.45 18.66 -7.27
#